data_AF-A0A800DP79-F1
#
_entry.id   AF-A0A800DP79-F1
#
_cell.length_a   1.000
_cell.length_b   1.000
_cell.length_c   1.000
_cell.angle_alpha   90.00
_cell.angle_beta   90.00
_cell.angle_gamma   90.00
#
_symmetry.space_group_name_H-M   'P 1'
#
loop_
_entity.id
_entity.type
_entity.pdbx_description
1 polymer ?
#
loop_
_entity_poly.entity_id
_entity_poly.type
_entity_poly.pdbx_seq_one_letter_code
_entity_poly.pdbx_strand_id
1 'polypeptide(L)'
;MKIKIAVISDTHFSSTPGIAIPSRKKEFGDIFLNRAVHRINRFIKPDITLLLGDLVDDAQKQDLEVIKKIIDGLQMPKLVIPGNHDGNHTQFFDVFPKLPDYLDVAGYRFAPFCDEDAPGYNATRPERDLERMKQIRQGCNGPIIALQHVPLFPPGEHECPYNLTNAETVLNVMKEMEIKWVIAGHYHIGFQIGANCDVPKDSLVSIATPALCENPFRFLEMQIDGQKTQIIEHQLSMPAELQLSDFHIHSHFAYCNENMDFQKALELADLFNLANISFTEHSPHLYFTRADCGGAYLHKGLKGTQEQISSRMSEYYNEAKKFVADNVLLGLEVDCDFNGGPVVFDEDRGKFDLLLGAIHHLPPETIKDVNLAAKAFLTILEKFIGCGIQILAHPFRVFRRRRLPTPENLFPAVVQLLKKHNVAAELNFHTNEPPLKFVEMCLEGGVKFAFSSDAHNLYEVGEFYPNLRLLDEAGYTGNLHDILYPFSNL
;
A
#
# COMPACT_ATOMS: atom_id res chain seq x y z
N MET A 1 20.35 4.61 -21.84
CA MET A 1 20.34 4.62 -20.37
C MET A 1 18.89 4.57 -19.94
N LYS A 2 18.54 3.66 -19.03
CA LYS A 2 17.17 3.51 -18.53
C LYS A 2 17.14 3.83 -17.04
N ILE A 3 16.13 4.56 -16.59
CA ILE A 3 15.90 4.86 -15.18
C ILE A 3 14.40 4.78 -14.87
N LYS A 4 14.08 4.29 -13.67
CA LYS A 4 12.76 4.30 -13.07
C LYS A 4 12.75 5.23 -11.85
N ILE A 5 11.77 6.12 -11.79
CA ILE A 5 11.64 7.14 -10.75
C ILE A 5 10.24 7.04 -10.16
N ALA A 6 10.11 6.98 -8.83
CA ALA A 6 8.82 7.21 -8.18
C ALA A 6 8.74 8.67 -7.71
N VAL A 7 7.59 9.31 -7.89
CA VAL A 7 7.38 10.71 -7.52
C VAL A 7 6.11 10.85 -6.70
N ILE A 8 6.25 11.35 -5.47
CA ILE A 8 5.16 11.66 -4.54
C ILE A 8 5.18 13.18 -4.29
N SER A 9 4.00 13.78 -4.16
CA SER A 9 3.86 15.20 -3.84
C SER A 9 2.57 15.49 -3.08
N ASP A 10 2.53 16.60 -2.36
CA ASP A 10 1.31 17.19 -1.78
C ASP A 10 0.54 16.19 -0.91
N THR A 11 1.26 15.67 0.10
CA THR A 11 0.70 14.75 1.12
C THR A 11 -0.17 15.50 2.13
N HIS A 12 0.14 16.78 2.38
CA HIS A 12 -0.60 17.68 3.26
C HIS A 12 -1.04 17.03 4.58
N PHE A 13 -0.15 16.26 5.21
CA PHE A 13 -0.50 15.63 6.48
C PHE A 13 -0.70 16.68 7.57
N SER A 14 -1.71 16.47 8.41
CA SER A 14 -1.89 17.24 9.64
C SER A 14 -2.45 16.34 10.73
N SER A 15 -1.78 16.35 11.89
CA SER A 15 -2.27 15.70 13.10
C SER A 15 -3.47 16.43 13.72
N THR A 16 -3.70 17.68 13.31
CA THR A 16 -4.79 18.53 13.82
C THR A 16 -5.80 18.79 12.69
N PRO A 17 -6.91 18.02 12.62
CA PRO A 17 -7.83 18.14 11.50
C PRO A 17 -8.45 19.54 11.42
N GLY A 18 -8.18 20.23 10.31
CA GLY A 18 -8.77 21.52 9.94
C GLY A 18 -9.69 21.38 8.74
N ILE A 19 -10.82 22.10 8.71
CA ILE A 19 -11.88 21.94 7.70
C ILE A 19 -11.63 22.77 6.42
N ALA A 20 -10.50 23.46 6.31
CA ALA A 20 -10.31 24.50 5.28
C ALA A 20 -10.54 24.00 3.84
N ILE A 21 -10.14 22.76 3.52
CA ILE A 21 -10.31 22.16 2.19
C ILE A 21 -10.68 20.67 2.34
N PRO A 22 -11.98 20.30 2.33
CA PRO A 22 -12.43 18.93 2.61
C PRO A 22 -12.00 17.85 1.60
N SER A 23 -11.61 18.25 0.38
CA SER A 23 -11.06 17.34 -0.63
C SER A 23 -9.66 16.83 -0.26
N ARG A 24 -8.89 17.63 0.49
CA ARG A 24 -7.60 17.25 1.04
C ARG A 24 -7.84 16.45 2.31
N LYS A 25 -7.60 15.15 2.24
CA LYS A 25 -7.77 14.20 3.35
C LYS A 25 -6.54 14.20 4.26
N LYS A 26 -6.26 15.37 4.83
CA LYS A 26 -5.03 15.72 5.57
C LYS A 26 -4.78 14.82 6.77
N GLU A 27 -5.86 14.45 7.45
CA GLU A 27 -5.89 13.59 8.63
C GLU A 27 -5.50 12.13 8.33
N PHE A 28 -5.40 11.76 7.04
CA PHE A 28 -4.96 10.45 6.55
C PHE A 28 -3.68 10.52 5.73
N GLY A 29 -3.03 11.68 5.62
CA GLY A 29 -1.85 11.89 4.78
C GLY A 29 -0.70 10.94 5.14
N ASP A 30 -0.51 10.64 6.43
CA ASP A 30 0.47 9.68 6.92
C ASP A 30 0.14 8.24 6.47
N ILE A 31 -1.14 7.85 6.50
CA ILE A 31 -1.61 6.53 6.06
C ILE A 31 -1.43 6.37 4.55
N PHE A 32 -1.77 7.39 3.75
CA PHE A 32 -1.57 7.36 2.30
C PHE A 32 -0.09 7.29 1.94
N LEU A 33 0.74 8.11 2.57
CA LEU A 33 2.18 8.10 2.34
C LEU A 33 2.77 6.74 2.72
N ASN A 34 2.37 6.17 3.86
CA ASN A 34 2.85 4.87 4.30
C ASN A 34 2.46 3.77 3.29
N ARG A 35 1.20 3.76 2.81
CA ARG A 35 0.77 2.85 1.75
C ARG A 35 1.60 3.00 0.47
N ALA A 36 1.83 4.24 0.01
CA ALA A 36 2.65 4.50 -1.17
C ALA A 36 4.09 4.00 -0.97
N VAL A 37 4.72 4.26 0.18
CA VAL A 37 6.08 3.78 0.52
C VAL A 37 6.15 2.24 0.48
N HIS A 38 5.17 1.56 1.08
CA HIS A 38 5.11 0.09 1.07
C HIS A 38 4.93 -0.46 -0.35
N ARG A 39 4.06 0.15 -1.17
CA ARG A 39 3.86 -0.24 -2.57
C ARG A 39 5.14 -0.01 -3.40
N ILE A 40 5.80 1.12 -3.19
CA ILE A 40 7.06 1.49 -3.85
C ILE A 40 8.16 0.47 -3.53
N ASN A 41 8.39 0.20 -2.24
CA ASN A 41 9.41 -0.74 -1.78
C ASN A 41 9.17 -2.16 -2.31
N ARG A 42 7.92 -2.62 -2.29
CA ARG A 42 7.60 -4.01 -2.61
C ARG A 42 7.51 -4.29 -4.11
N PHE A 43 6.84 -3.42 -4.87
CA PHE A 43 6.42 -3.73 -6.24
C PHE A 43 7.04 -2.83 -7.32
N ILE A 44 7.20 -1.54 -7.05
CA ILE A 44 7.68 -0.59 -8.08
C ILE A 44 9.20 -0.65 -8.19
N LYS A 45 9.89 -0.61 -7.03
CA LYS A 45 11.35 -0.67 -6.90
C LYS A 45 12.07 0.27 -7.89
N PRO A 46 11.82 1.60 -7.81
CA PRO A 46 12.50 2.58 -8.65
C PRO A 46 14.00 2.65 -8.34
N ASP A 47 14.77 3.33 -9.20
CA ASP A 47 16.16 3.67 -8.93
C ASP A 47 16.28 4.83 -7.91
N ILE A 48 15.26 5.69 -7.84
CA ILE A 48 15.17 6.82 -6.90
C ILE A 48 13.70 7.19 -6.63
N THR A 49 13.39 7.67 -5.42
CA THR A 49 12.09 8.24 -5.05
C THR A 49 12.20 9.75 -4.80
N LEU A 50 11.30 10.53 -5.36
CA LEU A 50 11.26 11.98 -5.24
C LEU A 50 10.04 12.39 -4.41
N LEU A 51 10.25 13.31 -3.48
CA LEU A 51 9.20 13.91 -2.67
C LEU A 51 9.25 15.43 -2.89
N LEU A 52 8.23 15.96 -3.54
CA LEU A 52 8.27 17.29 -4.17
C LEU A 52 7.46 18.36 -3.42
N GLY A 53 7.50 18.32 -2.10
CA GLY A 53 6.96 19.35 -1.22
C GLY A 53 5.50 19.17 -0.83
N ASP A 54 5.05 20.07 0.03
CA ASP A 54 3.75 20.07 0.69
C ASP A 54 3.48 18.73 1.38
N LEU A 55 4.48 18.28 2.15
CA LEU A 55 4.43 17.04 2.94
C LEU A 55 3.46 17.17 4.10
N VAL A 56 3.39 18.35 4.70
CA VAL A 56 2.45 18.71 5.77
C VAL A 56 1.52 19.84 5.33
N ASP A 57 0.36 19.96 5.97
CA ASP A 57 -0.59 21.04 5.66
C ASP A 57 -0.19 22.37 6.30
N ASP A 58 0.39 22.31 7.49
CA ASP A 58 0.98 23.43 8.21
C ASP A 58 2.35 22.98 8.74
N ALA A 59 3.32 23.89 8.77
CA ALA A 59 4.72 23.63 9.14
C ALA A 59 4.96 23.32 10.64
N GLN A 60 4.19 22.39 11.21
CA GLN A 60 4.38 21.89 12.55
C GLN A 60 5.52 20.88 12.57
N LYS A 61 6.49 21.10 13.45
CA LYS A 61 7.66 20.22 13.58
C LYS A 61 7.25 18.76 13.86
N GLN A 62 6.22 18.54 14.69
CA GLN A 62 5.75 17.19 15.00
C GLN A 62 5.21 16.46 13.75
N ASP A 63 4.47 17.16 12.89
CA ASP A 63 3.91 16.58 11.69
C ASP A 63 5.01 16.24 10.67
N LEU A 64 6.01 17.14 10.53
CA LEU A 64 7.21 16.87 9.73
C LEU A 64 7.99 15.65 10.26
N GLU A 65 8.10 15.48 11.57
CA GLU A 65 8.77 14.31 12.19
C GLU A 65 8.02 13.00 11.94
N VAL A 66 6.68 13.01 11.97
CA VAL A 66 5.83 11.86 11.61
C VAL A 66 6.06 11.47 10.15
N ILE A 67 6.00 12.45 9.24
CA ILE A 67 6.19 12.21 7.82
C ILE A 67 7.62 11.75 7.52
N LYS A 68 8.62 12.36 8.16
CA LYS A 68 10.02 11.93 8.06
C LYS A 68 10.18 10.46 8.44
N LYS A 69 9.55 9.99 9.52
CA LYS A 69 9.63 8.59 9.96
C LYS A 69 9.13 7.62 8.87
N ILE A 70 8.07 7.98 8.16
CA ILE A 70 7.53 7.17 7.05
C ILE A 70 8.47 7.21 5.85
N ILE A 71 8.94 8.40 5.47
CA ILE A 71 9.89 8.62 4.37
C ILE A 71 11.21 7.87 4.61
N ASP A 72 11.69 7.83 5.85
CA ASP A 72 12.88 7.08 6.25
C ASP A 72 12.77 5.57 5.93
N GLY A 73 11.53 5.04 5.87
CA GLY A 73 11.24 3.66 5.47
C GLY A 73 11.40 3.33 3.98
N LEU A 74 11.56 4.33 3.10
CA LEU A 74 11.92 4.11 1.68
C LEU A 74 13.30 3.46 1.57
N GLN A 75 13.37 2.34 0.85
CA GLN A 75 14.58 1.52 0.68
C GLN A 75 15.52 2.03 -0.43
N MET A 76 14.99 2.82 -1.35
CA MET A 76 15.71 3.39 -2.49
C MET A 76 16.27 4.78 -2.13
N PRO A 77 17.31 5.28 -2.85
CA PRO A 77 17.73 6.68 -2.76
C PRO A 77 16.54 7.63 -2.88
N LYS A 78 16.60 8.76 -2.17
CA LYS A 78 15.51 9.75 -2.15
C LYS A 78 16.00 11.18 -2.09
N LEU A 79 15.24 12.07 -2.72
CA LEU A 79 15.37 13.52 -2.59
C LEU A 79 14.03 14.07 -2.08
N VAL A 80 14.10 14.92 -1.05
CA VAL A 80 12.94 15.52 -0.39
C VAL A 80 13.09 17.03 -0.47
N ILE A 81 12.23 17.68 -1.25
CA ILE A 81 12.23 19.12 -1.47
C ILE A 81 11.04 19.70 -0.68
N PRO A 82 11.21 20.82 0.04
CA PRO A 82 10.10 21.49 0.70
C PRO A 82 9.16 22.15 -0.31
N GLY A 83 7.87 22.18 0.02
CA GLY A 83 6.87 23.05 -0.59
C GLY A 83 6.53 24.25 0.28
N ASN A 84 5.61 25.09 -0.18
CA ASN A 84 5.26 26.33 0.53
C ASN A 84 4.47 26.08 1.83
N HIS A 85 3.91 24.88 2.03
CA HIS A 85 3.27 24.48 3.29
C HIS A 85 4.25 23.89 4.32
N ASP A 86 5.46 23.49 3.90
CA ASP A 86 6.44 22.82 4.76
C ASP A 86 7.27 23.80 5.63
N GLY A 87 6.93 25.09 5.57
CA GLY A 87 7.54 26.15 6.36
C GLY A 87 8.80 26.73 5.74
N ASN A 88 9.51 27.56 6.50
CA ASN A 88 10.78 28.11 6.01
C ASN A 88 11.81 26.98 5.81
N HIS A 89 12.56 27.03 4.71
CA HIS A 89 13.59 26.03 4.36
C HIS A 89 14.55 25.70 5.51
N THR A 90 14.92 26.68 6.35
CA THR A 90 15.80 26.44 7.51
C THR A 90 15.15 25.47 8.51
N GLN A 91 13.89 25.70 8.85
CA GLN A 91 13.14 24.84 9.78
C GLN A 91 12.89 23.46 9.19
N PHE A 92 12.60 23.39 7.89
CA PHE A 92 12.44 22.13 7.18
C PHE A 92 13.72 21.28 7.24
N PHE A 93 14.89 21.89 6.98
CA PHE A 93 16.18 21.21 7.01
C PHE A 93 16.74 20.97 8.42
N ASP A 94 16.06 21.42 9.47
CA ASP A 94 16.31 20.94 10.84
C ASP A 94 15.75 19.53 11.06
N VAL A 95 14.77 19.11 10.23
CA VAL A 95 14.13 17.78 10.28
C VAL A 95 14.65 16.88 9.15
N PHE A 96 14.73 17.40 7.93
CA PHE A 96 15.19 16.67 6.75
C PHE A 96 16.66 16.96 6.42
N PRO A 97 17.39 16.00 5.81
CA PRO A 97 18.74 16.26 5.31
C PRO A 97 18.75 17.43 4.33
N LYS A 98 19.78 18.30 4.41
CA LYS A 98 20.00 19.35 3.41
C LYS A 98 20.13 18.74 2.01
N LEU A 99 19.53 19.40 1.04
CA LEU A 99 19.63 18.99 -0.36
C LEU A 99 21.06 19.18 -0.88
N PRO A 100 21.60 18.20 -1.64
CA PRO A 100 22.86 18.40 -2.34
C PRO A 100 22.66 19.34 -3.54
N ASP A 101 23.76 19.82 -4.13
CA ASP A 101 23.70 20.55 -5.40
C ASP A 101 23.10 19.71 -6.52
N TYR A 102 23.44 18.43 -6.54
CA TYR A 102 22.84 17.42 -7.39
C TYR A 102 23.07 16.02 -6.81
N LEU A 103 22.34 15.03 -7.33
CA LEU A 103 22.54 13.61 -7.05
C LEU A 103 22.59 12.84 -8.38
N ASP A 104 23.65 12.07 -8.60
CA ASP A 104 23.78 11.22 -9.78
C ASP A 104 23.25 9.80 -9.48
N VAL A 105 22.26 9.33 -10.25
CA VAL A 105 21.67 7.98 -10.12
C VAL A 105 21.46 7.39 -11.51
N ALA A 106 21.93 6.15 -11.73
CA ALA A 106 21.77 5.42 -13.00
C ALA A 106 22.18 6.21 -14.27
N GLY A 107 23.17 7.12 -14.16
CA GLY A 107 23.65 7.96 -15.25
C GLY A 107 22.84 9.23 -15.51
N TYR A 108 21.84 9.52 -14.68
CA TYR A 108 21.05 10.75 -14.68
C TYR A 108 21.46 11.63 -13.50
N ARG A 109 21.47 12.95 -13.72
CA ARG A 109 21.74 13.96 -12.70
C ARG A 109 20.45 14.62 -12.24
N PHE A 110 20.14 14.50 -10.97
CA PHE A 110 18.97 15.13 -10.34
C PHE A 110 19.38 16.43 -9.68
N ALA A 111 18.77 17.54 -10.08
CA ALA A 111 19.11 18.89 -9.66
C ALA A 111 17.93 19.53 -8.90
N PRO A 112 17.96 19.52 -7.56
CA PRO A 112 16.88 20.11 -6.77
C PRO A 112 17.00 21.63 -6.65
N PHE A 113 15.86 22.32 -6.70
CA PHE A 113 15.74 23.76 -6.53
C PHE A 113 14.66 24.09 -5.49
N CYS A 114 15.02 24.93 -4.53
CA CYS A 114 14.11 25.50 -3.54
C CYS A 114 13.87 26.96 -3.92
N ASP A 115 12.94 27.19 -4.85
CA ASP A 115 12.62 28.51 -5.37
C ASP A 115 11.99 29.42 -4.29
N GLU A 116 12.04 30.74 -4.47
CA GLU A 116 11.52 31.71 -3.51
C GLU A 116 10.03 31.96 -3.74
N ASP A 117 9.20 31.84 -2.70
CA ASP A 117 7.76 32.06 -2.78
C ASP A 117 7.41 33.42 -3.38
N ALA A 118 6.39 33.44 -4.24
CA ALA A 118 5.85 34.62 -4.89
C ALA A 118 4.32 34.67 -4.77
N PRO A 119 3.69 35.86 -4.92
CA PRO A 119 2.25 36.00 -4.79
C PRO A 119 1.44 35.04 -5.68
N GLY A 120 0.28 34.61 -5.16
CA GLY A 120 -0.61 33.69 -5.87
C GLY A 120 -0.11 32.24 -5.88
N TYR A 121 0.68 31.83 -4.89
CA TYR A 121 1.28 30.49 -4.80
C TYR A 121 2.20 30.18 -6.00
N ASN A 122 2.85 31.21 -6.52
CA ASN A 122 3.91 31.07 -7.53
C ASN A 122 5.26 31.03 -6.82
N ALA A 123 6.33 30.81 -7.58
CA ALA A 123 7.69 30.98 -7.07
C ALA A 123 8.57 31.75 -8.06
N THR A 124 9.76 32.16 -7.62
CA THR A 124 10.76 32.83 -8.44
C THR A 124 12.09 32.13 -8.25
N ARG A 125 12.77 31.78 -9.33
CA ARG A 125 14.13 31.24 -9.25
C ARG A 125 15.14 32.40 -9.20
N PRO A 126 15.84 32.65 -8.09
CA PRO A 126 16.75 33.78 -7.99
C PRO A 126 18.00 33.57 -8.86
N GLU A 127 18.70 34.65 -9.19
CA GLU A 127 19.89 34.63 -10.05
C GLU A 127 20.97 33.65 -9.57
N ARG A 128 21.15 33.53 -8.24
CA ARG A 128 22.10 32.56 -7.65
C ARG A 128 21.81 31.12 -8.09
N ASP A 129 20.54 30.77 -8.26
CA ASP A 129 20.11 29.42 -8.61
C ASP A 129 20.13 29.20 -10.13
N LEU A 130 20.02 30.26 -10.93
CA LEU A 130 20.32 30.23 -12.37
C LEU A 130 21.82 29.98 -12.61
N GLU A 131 22.70 30.65 -11.86
CA GLU A 131 24.14 30.40 -11.93
C GLU A 131 24.51 29.00 -11.42
N ARG A 132 23.88 28.54 -10.34
CA ARG A 132 24.01 27.15 -9.87
C ARG A 132 23.58 26.14 -10.93
N MET A 133 22.50 26.40 -11.66
CA MET A 133 22.07 25.54 -12.77
C MET A 133 23.15 25.38 -13.85
N LYS A 134 23.86 26.47 -14.19
CA LYS A 134 25.00 26.43 -15.12
C LYS A 134 26.17 25.61 -14.57
N GLN A 135 26.44 25.72 -13.27
CA GLN A 135 27.49 24.93 -12.59
C GLN A 135 27.15 23.44 -12.56
N ILE A 136 25.88 23.07 -12.33
CA ILE A 136 25.42 21.67 -12.29
C ILE A 136 25.68 20.94 -13.62
N ARG A 137 25.62 21.66 -14.76
CA ARG A 137 25.95 21.11 -16.08
C ARG A 137 27.44 20.80 -16.24
N GLN A 138 28.32 21.52 -15.55
CA GLN A 138 29.77 21.33 -15.70
C GLN A 138 30.18 19.90 -15.30
N GLY A 139 30.91 19.23 -16.19
CA GLY A 139 31.33 17.85 -15.99
C GLY A 139 30.22 16.80 -16.08
N CYS A 140 28.98 17.19 -16.42
CA CYS A 140 27.86 16.27 -16.65
C CYS A 140 27.69 15.99 -18.15
N ASN A 141 28.01 14.77 -18.57
CA ASN A 141 27.69 14.30 -19.93
C ASN A 141 26.31 13.61 -20.01
N GLY A 142 25.71 13.32 -18.86
CA GLY A 142 24.42 12.65 -18.75
C GLY A 142 23.23 13.60 -18.86
N PRO A 143 22.00 13.05 -18.90
CA PRO A 143 20.78 13.84 -18.84
C PRO A 143 20.59 14.46 -17.44
N ILE A 144 20.04 15.66 -17.39
CA ILE A 144 19.74 16.39 -16.15
C ILE A 144 18.23 16.50 -15.97
N ILE A 145 17.76 16.27 -14.75
CA ILE A 145 16.37 16.36 -14.32
C ILE A 145 16.28 17.44 -13.24
N ALA A 146 15.60 18.55 -13.54
CA ALA A 146 15.31 19.60 -12.57
C ALA A 146 14.14 19.18 -11.68
N LEU A 147 14.30 19.38 -10.37
CA LEU A 147 13.30 19.05 -9.36
C LEU A 147 12.93 20.30 -8.59
N GLN A 148 11.64 20.52 -8.36
CA GLN A 148 11.12 21.71 -7.69
C GLN A 148 9.73 21.44 -7.13
N HIS A 149 9.18 22.36 -6.34
CA HIS A 149 7.81 22.26 -5.86
C HIS A 149 6.81 22.90 -6.83
N VAL A 150 6.98 24.20 -7.15
CA VAL A 150 6.09 24.92 -8.09
C VAL A 150 6.35 24.47 -9.55
N PRO A 151 5.32 24.24 -10.38
CA PRO A 151 5.47 23.85 -11.78
C PRO A 151 6.29 24.84 -12.62
N LEU A 152 6.83 24.34 -13.74
CA LEU A 152 7.52 25.16 -14.74
C LEU A 152 7.17 24.68 -16.15
N PHE A 153 6.57 25.56 -16.93
CA PHE A 153 6.22 25.32 -18.33
C PHE A 153 6.23 26.65 -19.09
N PRO A 154 6.38 26.64 -20.44
CA PRO A 154 6.33 27.88 -21.20
C PRO A 154 4.98 28.59 -21.00
N PRO A 155 4.97 29.91 -20.71
CA PRO A 155 3.72 30.63 -20.47
C PRO A 155 2.70 30.44 -21.61
N GLY A 156 1.47 30.09 -21.25
CA GLY A 156 0.38 29.83 -22.20
C GLY A 156 0.26 28.39 -22.73
N GLU A 157 1.21 27.49 -22.42
CA GLU A 157 1.15 26.08 -22.86
C GLU A 157 0.21 25.21 -22.03
N HIS A 158 -0.17 25.63 -20.82
CA HIS A 158 -1.06 24.86 -19.94
C HIS A 158 -1.96 25.78 -19.11
N GLU A 159 -3.13 25.27 -18.71
CA GLU A 159 -4.12 25.98 -17.87
C GLU A 159 -3.75 26.00 -16.37
N CYS A 160 -2.57 25.50 -16.00
CA CYS A 160 -2.13 25.50 -14.61
C CYS A 160 -1.94 26.96 -14.17
N PRO A 161 -2.54 27.42 -13.05
CA PRO A 161 -2.44 28.81 -12.62
C PRO A 161 -1.10 29.13 -11.94
N TYR A 162 -0.28 28.11 -11.66
CA TYR A 162 0.98 28.22 -10.92
C TYR A 162 2.17 28.00 -11.85
N ASN A 163 3.15 28.90 -11.79
CA ASN A 163 4.38 28.80 -12.55
C ASN A 163 5.50 29.59 -11.85
N LEU A 164 6.71 29.55 -12.39
CA LEU A 164 7.74 30.50 -12.00
C LEU A 164 7.44 31.89 -12.57
N THR A 165 7.52 32.94 -11.77
CA THR A 165 7.30 34.33 -12.22
C THR A 165 8.32 34.75 -13.28
N ASN A 166 9.50 34.12 -13.28
CA ASN A 166 10.56 34.28 -14.27
C ASN A 166 10.72 33.04 -15.17
N ALA A 167 9.64 32.32 -15.46
CA ALA A 167 9.64 31.08 -16.24
C ALA A 167 10.42 31.16 -17.56
N GLU A 168 10.22 32.21 -18.37
CA GLU A 168 10.93 32.36 -19.65
C GLU A 168 12.46 32.38 -19.47
N THR A 169 12.95 33.13 -18.48
CA THR A 169 14.37 33.19 -18.14
C THR A 169 14.90 31.82 -17.73
N VAL A 170 14.18 31.13 -16.85
CA VAL A 170 14.57 29.80 -16.36
C VAL A 170 14.60 28.79 -17.50
N LEU A 171 13.59 28.78 -18.36
CA LEU A 171 13.50 27.89 -19.52
C LEU A 171 14.61 28.14 -20.54
N ASN A 172 15.00 29.40 -20.75
CA ASN A 172 16.14 29.75 -21.59
C ASN A 172 17.45 29.17 -21.04
N VAL A 173 17.71 29.31 -19.72
CA VAL A 173 18.90 28.72 -19.09
C VAL A 173 18.86 27.20 -19.14
N MET A 174 17.70 26.58 -18.89
CA MET A 174 17.54 25.12 -19.02
C MET A 174 17.87 24.64 -20.43
N LYS A 175 17.40 25.36 -21.46
CA LYS A 175 17.69 25.05 -22.86
C LYS A 175 19.19 25.18 -23.16
N GLU A 176 19.84 26.24 -22.71
CA GLU A 176 21.29 26.42 -22.86
C GLU A 176 22.08 25.29 -22.20
N MET A 177 21.63 24.83 -21.03
CA MET A 177 22.26 23.76 -20.25
C MET A 177 21.80 22.35 -20.64
N GLU A 178 21.01 22.22 -21.71
CA GLU A 178 20.47 20.95 -22.21
C GLU A 178 19.69 20.14 -21.14
N ILE A 179 19.01 20.84 -20.22
CA ILE A 179 18.12 20.25 -19.22
C ILE A 179 16.73 20.06 -19.85
N LYS A 180 16.31 18.80 -19.97
CA LYS A 180 15.09 18.44 -20.71
C LYS A 180 13.91 18.06 -19.83
N TRP A 181 14.15 17.68 -18.58
CA TRP A 181 13.08 17.28 -17.66
C TRP A 181 12.97 18.26 -16.50
N VAL A 182 11.74 18.66 -16.19
CA VAL A 182 11.37 19.29 -14.93
C VAL A 182 10.22 18.51 -14.30
N ILE A 183 10.39 18.13 -13.03
CA ILE A 183 9.39 17.41 -12.25
C ILE A 183 9.05 18.25 -11.03
N ALA A 184 7.76 18.54 -10.89
CA ALA A 184 7.20 19.42 -9.87
C ALA A 184 6.03 18.78 -9.11
N GLY A 185 5.57 19.47 -8.06
CA GLY A 185 4.36 19.18 -7.28
C GLY A 185 3.32 20.30 -7.42
N HIS A 186 2.68 20.67 -6.30
CA HIS A 186 1.90 21.91 -6.05
C HIS A 186 0.56 22.03 -6.80
N TYR A 187 0.51 21.58 -8.05
CA TYR A 187 -0.73 21.55 -8.83
C TYR A 187 -1.41 20.19 -8.65
N HIS A 188 -2.33 20.10 -7.69
CA HIS A 188 -2.95 18.84 -7.24
C HIS A 188 -3.58 17.98 -8.34
N ILE A 189 -4.12 18.60 -9.40
CA ILE A 189 -4.68 17.90 -10.55
C ILE A 189 -3.58 17.14 -11.32
N GLY A 190 -2.37 17.67 -11.32
CA GLY A 190 -1.23 17.19 -12.09
C GLY A 190 -1.33 17.55 -13.57
N PHE A 191 -0.21 17.45 -14.28
CA PHE A 191 -0.16 17.51 -15.75
C PHE A 191 1.10 16.85 -16.29
N GLN A 192 1.09 16.56 -17.59
CA GLN A 192 2.23 16.00 -18.32
C GLN A 192 2.36 16.68 -19.68
N ILE A 193 3.39 17.50 -19.86
CA ILE A 193 3.74 18.11 -21.15
C ILE A 193 4.93 17.34 -21.72
N GLY A 194 4.78 16.84 -22.94
CA GLY A 194 5.84 16.16 -23.67
C GLY A 194 6.21 14.75 -23.16
N ALA A 195 5.42 14.17 -22.26
CA ALA A 195 5.55 12.78 -21.83
C ALA A 195 4.49 11.88 -22.50
N ASN A 196 4.72 10.55 -22.51
CA ASN A 196 3.82 9.56 -23.09
C ASN A 196 3.56 9.70 -24.60
N CYS A 197 4.40 10.44 -25.32
CA CYS A 197 4.32 10.62 -26.76
C CYS A 197 5.72 10.68 -27.40
N ASP A 198 5.77 10.47 -28.72
CA ASP A 198 6.99 10.68 -29.50
C ASP A 198 7.24 12.19 -29.65
N VAL A 199 7.92 12.78 -28.66
CA VAL A 199 8.30 14.19 -28.72
C VAL A 199 9.58 14.40 -29.54
N PRO A 200 9.72 15.57 -30.22
CA PRO A 200 10.96 15.96 -30.87
C PRO A 200 12.18 15.88 -29.95
N LYS A 201 13.34 15.68 -30.57
CA LYS A 201 14.64 15.37 -29.93
C LYS A 201 15.07 16.35 -28.82
N ASP A 202 14.47 17.54 -28.74
CA ASP A 202 14.84 18.66 -27.84
C ASP A 202 13.65 19.35 -27.15
N SER A 203 12.49 18.69 -27.11
CA SER A 203 11.33 19.23 -26.39
C SER A 203 11.52 19.10 -24.87
N LEU A 204 11.03 20.10 -24.14
CA LEU A 204 10.90 20.06 -22.69
C LEU A 204 9.85 18.99 -22.30
N VAL A 205 10.18 18.20 -21.29
CA VAL A 205 9.25 17.37 -20.55
C VAL A 205 8.99 18.07 -19.22
N SER A 206 7.75 18.52 -19.02
CA SER A 206 7.33 19.19 -17.79
C SER A 206 6.19 18.42 -17.14
N ILE A 207 6.36 18.08 -15.87
CA ILE A 207 5.44 17.25 -15.12
C ILE A 207 5.10 17.97 -13.81
N ALA A 208 3.80 18.13 -13.55
CA ALA A 208 3.31 18.38 -12.20
C ALA A 208 2.72 17.06 -11.67
N THR A 209 3.27 16.60 -10.56
CA THR A 209 2.86 15.38 -9.87
C THR A 209 1.51 15.65 -9.21
N PRO A 210 0.48 14.82 -9.44
CA PRO A 210 -0.79 14.99 -8.77
C PRO A 210 -0.65 14.78 -7.25
N ALA A 211 -1.57 15.37 -6.49
CA ALA A 211 -1.52 15.31 -5.04
C ALA A 211 -1.85 13.92 -4.50
N LEU A 212 -1.11 13.52 -3.47
CA LEU A 212 -1.38 12.29 -2.74
C LEU A 212 -2.59 12.44 -1.80
N CYS A 213 -2.89 13.64 -1.32
CA CYS A 213 -3.94 13.87 -0.32
C CYS A 213 -5.38 13.95 -0.87
N GLU A 214 -5.57 13.93 -2.19
CA GLU A 214 -6.89 14.04 -2.83
C GLU A 214 -7.22 12.78 -3.63
N ASN A 215 -8.48 12.32 -3.57
CA ASN A 215 -8.96 11.14 -4.29
C ASN A 215 -8.66 11.27 -5.80
N PRO A 216 -8.05 10.27 -6.47
CA PRO A 216 -7.84 8.88 -6.03
C PRO A 216 -6.50 8.56 -5.34
N PHE A 217 -5.88 9.59 -4.75
CA PHE A 217 -4.63 9.56 -3.96
C PHE A 217 -3.48 9.07 -4.82
N ARG A 218 -2.94 9.98 -5.62
CA ARG A 218 -2.12 9.61 -6.77
C ARG A 218 -0.65 9.86 -6.53
N PHE A 219 0.18 9.07 -7.19
CA PHE A 219 1.61 9.30 -7.31
C PHE A 219 2.09 8.72 -8.65
N LEU A 220 3.29 9.11 -9.11
CA LEU A 220 3.76 8.75 -10.44
C LEU A 220 4.92 7.76 -10.39
N GLU A 221 4.94 6.83 -11.34
CA GLU A 221 6.12 6.08 -11.76
C GLU A 221 6.53 6.60 -13.14
N MET A 222 7.71 7.20 -13.22
CA MET A 222 8.30 7.70 -14.46
C MET A 222 9.41 6.75 -14.91
N GLN A 223 9.35 6.34 -16.17
CA GLN A 223 10.38 5.54 -16.83
C GLN A 223 10.97 6.35 -17.98
N ILE A 224 12.29 6.59 -17.93
CA ILE A 224 13.01 7.25 -19.02
C ILE A 224 13.92 6.22 -19.67
N ASP A 225 13.76 6.00 -20.97
CA ASP A 225 14.65 5.19 -21.79
C ASP A 225 15.15 5.99 -22.99
N GLY A 226 16.38 6.49 -22.88
CA GLY A 226 16.95 7.43 -23.83
C GLY A 226 16.18 8.76 -23.82
N GLN A 227 15.35 8.99 -24.83
CA GLN A 227 14.51 10.20 -24.93
C GLN A 227 13.03 9.92 -24.66
N LYS A 228 12.64 8.65 -24.63
CA LYS A 228 11.26 8.28 -24.38
C LYS A 228 10.98 8.40 -22.90
N THR A 229 9.96 9.18 -22.55
CA THR A 229 9.45 9.30 -21.19
C THR A 229 8.08 8.65 -21.14
N GLN A 230 7.94 7.61 -20.34
CA GLN A 230 6.67 7.00 -20.01
C GLN A 230 6.31 7.34 -18.56
N ILE A 231 5.07 7.78 -18.34
CA ILE A 231 4.51 8.02 -17.01
C ILE A 231 3.38 7.04 -16.78
N ILE A 232 3.49 6.30 -15.68
CA ILE A 232 2.46 5.43 -15.15
C ILE A 232 1.91 6.12 -13.90
N GLU A 233 0.63 6.44 -13.92
CA GLU A 233 -0.05 6.97 -12.74
C GLU A 233 -0.50 5.81 -11.84
N HIS A 234 -0.12 5.87 -10.58
CA HIS A 234 -0.59 4.97 -9.55
C HIS A 234 -1.63 5.69 -8.69
N GLN A 235 -2.71 5.00 -8.34
CA GLN A 235 -3.74 5.47 -7.41
C GLN A 235 -3.84 4.52 -6.22
N LEU A 236 -4.06 5.05 -5.01
CA LEU A 236 -4.19 4.22 -3.80
C LEU A 236 -5.61 3.70 -3.59
N SER A 237 -6.63 4.38 -4.13
CA SER A 237 -8.00 3.88 -4.14
C SER A 237 -8.22 2.81 -5.21
N MET A 238 -9.11 1.86 -4.92
CA MET A 238 -9.46 0.79 -5.85
C MET A 238 -10.43 1.31 -6.92
N PRO A 239 -10.46 0.68 -8.11
CA PRO A 239 -11.47 1.00 -9.12
C PRO A 239 -12.87 0.68 -8.59
N ALA A 240 -13.70 1.71 -8.40
CA ALA A 240 -15.00 1.60 -7.74
C ALA A 240 -15.96 0.66 -8.50
N GLU A 241 -15.83 0.58 -9.83
CA GLU A 241 -16.62 -0.29 -10.69
C GLU A 241 -16.43 -1.79 -10.40
N LEU A 242 -15.31 -2.17 -9.77
CA LEU A 242 -15.04 -3.56 -9.40
C LEU A 242 -15.77 -3.99 -8.13
N GLN A 243 -16.30 -3.04 -7.33
CA GLN A 243 -17.02 -3.28 -6.07
C GLN A 243 -16.29 -4.29 -5.16
N LEU A 244 -14.99 -4.10 -4.95
CA LEU A 244 -14.15 -5.02 -4.20
C LEU A 244 -14.55 -5.03 -2.72
N SER A 245 -14.42 -6.19 -2.09
CA SER A 245 -14.69 -6.39 -0.66
C SER A 245 -13.43 -6.86 0.04
N ASP A 246 -13.16 -6.33 1.23
CA ASP A 246 -12.08 -6.80 2.10
C ASP A 246 -12.63 -7.75 3.16
N PHE A 247 -12.37 -9.04 2.99
CA PHE A 247 -12.91 -10.08 3.86
C PHE A 247 -12.07 -10.32 5.11
N HIS A 248 -10.89 -9.69 5.24
CA HIS A 248 -9.99 -9.97 6.34
C HIS A 248 -9.24 -8.72 6.77
N ILE A 249 -9.76 -8.05 7.79
CA ILE A 249 -9.01 -7.07 8.56
C ILE A 249 -9.11 -7.36 10.05
N HIS A 250 -8.06 -7.00 10.78
CA HIS A 250 -8.05 -7.12 12.23
C HIS A 250 -8.49 -5.83 12.91
N SER A 251 -8.63 -5.90 14.23
CA SER A 251 -8.96 -4.77 15.08
C SER A 251 -7.86 -4.53 16.11
N HIS A 252 -8.05 -3.56 16.99
CA HIS A 252 -7.18 -3.37 18.14
C HIS A 252 -7.22 -4.55 19.15
N PHE A 253 -8.11 -5.52 18.98
CA PHE A 253 -8.12 -6.75 19.78
C PHE A 253 -6.98 -7.72 19.42
N ALA A 254 -6.49 -7.67 18.18
CA ALA A 254 -5.36 -8.47 17.73
C ALA A 254 -4.09 -8.11 18.51
N TYR A 255 -3.37 -9.10 19.03
CA TYR A 255 -2.09 -8.81 19.71
C TYR A 255 -1.00 -8.31 18.77
N CYS A 256 -1.13 -8.58 17.48
CA CYS A 256 -0.26 -8.14 16.39
C CYS A 256 -0.69 -6.82 15.73
N ASN A 257 -1.82 -6.22 16.15
CA ASN A 257 -2.22 -4.89 15.71
C ASN A 257 -1.13 -3.85 15.94
N GLU A 258 -0.95 -2.94 14.98
CA GLU A 258 -0.06 -1.79 15.07
C GLU A 258 -0.82 -0.50 15.40
N ASN A 259 -1.87 -0.16 14.66
CA ASN A 259 -2.63 1.09 14.80
C ASN A 259 -4.10 1.00 14.32
N MET A 260 -4.65 -0.20 14.19
CA MET A 260 -6.04 -0.44 13.79
C MET A 260 -7.02 0.26 14.73
N ASP A 261 -8.03 0.84 14.12
CA ASP A 261 -9.17 1.51 14.75
C ASP A 261 -10.40 1.23 13.89
N PHE A 262 -11.53 0.86 14.51
CA PHE A 262 -12.73 0.48 13.78
C PHE A 262 -13.25 1.61 12.90
N GLN A 263 -13.38 2.82 13.46
CA GLN A 263 -13.94 3.96 12.77
C GLN A 263 -13.03 4.40 11.61
N LYS A 264 -11.72 4.51 11.86
CA LYS A 264 -10.76 4.88 10.80
C LYS A 264 -10.68 3.83 9.71
N ALA A 265 -10.76 2.53 10.04
CA ALA A 265 -10.76 1.48 9.02
C ALA A 265 -11.98 1.58 8.09
N LEU A 266 -13.16 1.92 8.62
CA LEU A 266 -14.36 2.17 7.81
C LEU A 266 -14.22 3.43 6.94
N GLU A 267 -13.72 4.53 7.51
CA GLU A 267 -13.46 5.75 6.74
C GLU A 267 -12.46 5.50 5.60
N LEU A 268 -11.41 4.72 5.85
CA LEU A 268 -10.47 4.30 4.82
C LEU A 268 -11.09 3.37 3.78
N ALA A 269 -11.99 2.47 4.17
CA ALA A 269 -12.72 1.62 3.23
C ALA A 269 -13.48 2.47 2.20
N ASP A 270 -14.19 3.50 2.67
CA ASP A 270 -14.90 4.45 1.81
C ASP A 270 -13.92 5.25 0.93
N LEU A 271 -12.85 5.79 1.50
CA LEU A 271 -11.84 6.55 0.75
C LEU A 271 -11.16 5.69 -0.32
N PHE A 272 -10.94 4.41 -0.06
CA PHE A 272 -10.32 3.48 -1.01
C PHE A 272 -11.32 2.79 -1.94
N ASN A 273 -12.58 3.24 -1.98
CA ASN A 273 -13.65 2.70 -2.84
C ASN A 273 -13.93 1.21 -2.64
N LEU A 274 -13.82 0.71 -1.40
CA LEU A 274 -14.28 -0.64 -1.09
C LEU A 274 -15.80 -0.65 -1.04
N ALA A 275 -16.43 -1.66 -1.65
CA ALA A 275 -17.86 -1.85 -1.53
C ALA A 275 -18.23 -2.39 -0.15
N ASN A 276 -17.42 -3.30 0.38
CA ASN A 276 -17.67 -3.94 1.68
C ASN A 276 -16.37 -4.23 2.45
N ILE A 277 -16.49 -4.42 3.75
CA ILE A 277 -15.37 -4.73 4.65
C ILE A 277 -15.81 -5.69 5.77
N SER A 278 -14.91 -6.55 6.24
CA SER A 278 -15.17 -7.52 7.30
C SER A 278 -14.08 -7.46 8.37
N PHE A 279 -14.47 -7.26 9.62
CA PHE A 279 -13.56 -7.41 10.76
C PHE A 279 -13.52 -8.87 11.18
N THR A 280 -12.38 -9.54 11.02
CA THR A 280 -12.23 -10.98 11.29
C THR A 280 -11.09 -11.22 12.28
N GLU A 281 -11.39 -11.08 13.56
CA GLU A 281 -10.38 -11.14 14.61
C GLU A 281 -9.86 -12.58 14.84
N HIS A 282 -8.60 -12.70 15.26
CA HIS A 282 -7.99 -13.99 15.59
C HIS A 282 -8.74 -14.64 16.76
N SER A 283 -9.35 -15.81 16.52
CA SER A 283 -10.05 -16.52 17.60
C SER A 283 -9.14 -16.86 18.79
N PRO A 284 -7.85 -17.23 18.63
CA PRO A 284 -6.98 -17.48 19.78
C PRO A 284 -6.66 -16.21 20.59
N HIS A 285 -6.55 -15.03 19.95
CA HIS A 285 -6.31 -13.77 20.67
C HIS A 285 -7.50 -13.33 21.52
N LEU A 286 -8.68 -13.84 21.20
CA LEU A 286 -9.89 -13.63 21.99
C LEU A 286 -9.99 -14.64 23.12
N TYR A 287 -9.65 -15.91 22.94
CA TYR A 287 -9.78 -16.91 24.01
C TYR A 287 -8.63 -16.92 25.02
N PHE A 288 -7.42 -16.60 24.59
CA PHE A 288 -6.20 -16.79 25.37
C PHE A 288 -5.46 -15.47 25.57
N THR A 289 -4.66 -15.40 26.63
CA THR A 289 -3.73 -14.28 26.82
C THR A 289 -2.65 -14.28 25.73
N ARG A 290 -1.95 -13.15 25.55
CA ARG A 290 -0.81 -13.07 24.61
C ARG A 290 0.29 -14.11 24.91
N ALA A 291 0.46 -14.50 26.18
CA ALA A 291 1.46 -15.48 26.58
C ALA A 291 1.05 -16.94 26.25
N ASP A 292 -0.26 -17.20 26.21
CA ASP A 292 -0.82 -18.53 25.99
C ASP A 292 -1.25 -18.78 24.53
N CYS A 293 -1.26 -17.74 23.70
CA CYS A 293 -1.50 -17.85 22.26
C CYS A 293 -0.43 -18.70 21.57
N GLY A 294 -0.87 -19.64 20.72
CA GLY A 294 0.00 -20.67 20.14
C GLY A 294 0.48 -21.72 21.15
N GLY A 295 -0.19 -21.83 22.31
CA GLY A 295 0.16 -22.71 23.41
C GLY A 295 -0.57 -24.05 23.41
N ALA A 296 -1.09 -24.46 24.58
CA ALA A 296 -1.55 -25.83 24.80
C ALA A 296 -2.77 -26.26 23.95
N TYR A 297 -3.57 -25.30 23.45
CA TYR A 297 -4.76 -25.62 22.64
C TYR A 297 -4.38 -26.32 21.34
N LEU A 298 -3.18 -26.07 20.80
CA LEU A 298 -2.69 -26.73 19.58
C LEU A 298 -2.62 -28.25 19.73
N HIS A 299 -2.36 -28.74 20.94
CA HIS A 299 -2.28 -30.18 21.22
C HIS A 299 -3.57 -30.73 21.83
N LYS A 300 -4.20 -29.97 22.72
CA LYS A 300 -5.33 -30.44 23.55
C LYS A 300 -6.70 -30.08 22.97
N GLY A 301 -6.74 -29.22 21.95
CA GLY A 301 -7.96 -28.56 21.47
C GLY A 301 -8.56 -27.63 22.52
N LEU A 302 -9.55 -26.83 22.09
CA LEU A 302 -10.19 -25.82 22.95
C LEU A 302 -10.86 -26.43 24.20
N LYS A 303 -11.50 -27.60 24.04
CA LYS A 303 -12.13 -28.36 25.14
C LYS A 303 -11.11 -28.83 26.19
N GLY A 304 -9.89 -29.15 25.77
CA GLY A 304 -8.83 -29.61 26.66
C GLY A 304 -8.04 -28.49 27.35
N THR A 305 -8.39 -27.23 27.11
CA THR A 305 -7.71 -26.04 27.67
C THR A 305 -8.65 -25.08 28.38
N GLN A 306 -9.82 -25.53 28.85
CA GLN A 306 -10.82 -24.64 29.48
C GLN A 306 -10.27 -23.81 30.65
N GLU A 307 -9.37 -24.38 31.46
CA GLU A 307 -8.74 -23.69 32.60
C GLU A 307 -7.82 -22.52 32.18
N GLN A 308 -7.40 -22.47 30.92
CA GLN A 308 -6.51 -21.44 30.37
C GLN A 308 -7.26 -20.35 29.60
N ILE A 309 -8.58 -20.47 29.48
CA ILE A 309 -9.40 -19.53 28.71
C ILE A 309 -9.66 -18.29 29.57
N SER A 310 -9.18 -17.14 29.09
CA SER A 310 -9.46 -15.83 29.68
C SER A 310 -10.61 -15.09 28.99
N SER A 311 -10.90 -15.44 27.73
CA SER A 311 -11.97 -14.93 26.85
C SER A 311 -12.30 -13.43 26.90
N ARG A 312 -11.82 -12.69 25.90
CA ARG A 312 -12.26 -11.34 25.50
C ARG A 312 -13.29 -11.37 24.36
N MET A 313 -13.83 -12.54 24.03
CA MET A 313 -14.74 -12.73 22.89
C MET A 313 -15.98 -11.82 22.96
N SER A 314 -16.62 -11.75 24.14
CA SER A 314 -17.79 -10.89 24.36
C SER A 314 -17.45 -9.40 24.30
N GLU A 315 -16.25 -8.99 24.69
CA GLU A 315 -15.79 -7.60 24.60
C GLU A 315 -15.66 -7.20 23.12
N TYR A 316 -14.94 -8.01 22.34
CA TYR A 316 -14.79 -7.81 20.89
C TYR A 316 -16.16 -7.73 20.21
N TYR A 317 -17.03 -8.73 20.43
CA TYR A 317 -18.35 -8.75 19.82
C TYR A 317 -19.18 -7.50 20.18
N ASN A 318 -19.19 -7.11 21.46
CA ASN A 318 -19.98 -5.96 21.90
C ASN A 318 -19.48 -4.62 21.39
N GLU A 319 -18.19 -4.50 21.10
CA GLU A 319 -17.61 -3.30 20.50
C GLU A 319 -17.79 -3.29 18.99
N ALA A 320 -17.38 -4.36 18.31
CA ALA A 320 -17.41 -4.44 16.85
C ALA A 320 -18.85 -4.38 16.31
N LYS A 321 -19.85 -4.94 17.01
CA LYS A 321 -21.26 -4.87 16.60
C LYS A 321 -21.81 -3.44 16.50
N LYS A 322 -21.17 -2.45 17.12
CA LYS A 322 -21.57 -1.03 17.02
C LYS A 322 -21.31 -0.46 15.62
N PHE A 323 -20.45 -1.12 14.86
CA PHE A 323 -19.99 -0.71 13.53
C PHE A 323 -20.60 -1.56 12.41
N VAL A 324 -21.37 -2.60 12.74
CA VAL A 324 -22.04 -3.46 11.75
C VAL A 324 -23.08 -2.66 10.97
N ALA A 325 -23.07 -2.84 9.66
CA ALA A 325 -23.96 -2.22 8.68
C ALA A 325 -24.13 -3.17 7.49
N ASP A 326 -24.98 -2.80 6.51
CA ASP A 326 -25.25 -3.65 5.34
C ASP A 326 -23.99 -4.06 4.56
N ASN A 327 -22.94 -3.24 4.61
CA ASN A 327 -21.65 -3.46 3.95
C ASN A 327 -20.49 -3.76 4.92
N VAL A 328 -20.78 -4.02 6.20
CA VAL A 328 -19.77 -4.29 7.24
C VAL A 328 -20.13 -5.56 8.00
N LEU A 329 -19.34 -6.62 7.82
CA LEU A 329 -19.53 -7.89 8.53
C LEU A 329 -18.62 -8.03 9.73
N LEU A 330 -19.09 -8.83 10.69
CA LEU A 330 -18.33 -9.24 11.85
C LEU A 330 -17.99 -10.73 11.76
N GLY A 331 -16.71 -11.05 11.89
CA GLY A 331 -16.22 -12.41 11.70
C GLY A 331 -15.10 -12.81 12.64
N LEU A 332 -14.62 -14.03 12.44
CA LEU A 332 -13.43 -14.55 13.11
C LEU A 332 -12.48 -15.17 12.09
N GLU A 333 -11.20 -14.94 12.29
CA GLU A 333 -10.16 -15.83 11.78
C GLU A 333 -9.96 -16.96 12.79
N VAL A 334 -10.62 -18.08 12.51
CA VAL A 334 -10.62 -19.30 13.32
C VAL A 334 -9.35 -20.09 13.04
N ASP A 335 -8.52 -20.27 14.07
CA ASP A 335 -7.38 -21.18 14.01
C ASP A 335 -7.81 -22.64 14.18
N CYS A 336 -6.89 -23.58 14.00
CA CYS A 336 -7.11 -25.01 14.25
C CYS A 336 -6.02 -25.63 15.13
N ASP A 337 -6.39 -26.67 15.87
CA ASP A 337 -5.42 -27.53 16.56
C ASP A 337 -4.76 -28.54 15.59
N PHE A 338 -3.75 -29.28 16.07
CA PHE A 338 -3.04 -30.27 15.26
C PHE A 338 -3.88 -31.49 14.85
N ASN A 339 -5.08 -31.64 15.40
CA ASN A 339 -6.05 -32.66 14.99
C ASN A 339 -7.06 -32.12 13.97
N GLY A 340 -6.96 -30.85 13.56
CA GLY A 340 -7.91 -30.17 12.68
C GLY A 340 -9.20 -29.73 13.36
N GLY A 341 -9.21 -29.68 14.70
CA GLY A 341 -10.33 -29.14 15.48
C GLY A 341 -10.33 -27.61 15.46
N PRO A 342 -11.48 -26.95 15.20
CA PRO A 342 -11.56 -25.50 15.15
C PRO A 342 -11.39 -24.89 16.54
N VAL A 343 -10.66 -23.78 16.63
CA VAL A 343 -10.44 -23.03 17.88
C VAL A 343 -11.54 -21.98 18.04
N VAL A 344 -12.78 -22.44 18.13
CA VAL A 344 -13.95 -21.63 18.44
C VAL A 344 -15.02 -22.50 19.09
N PHE A 345 -15.70 -22.00 20.13
CA PHE A 345 -16.84 -22.69 20.71
C PHE A 345 -18.08 -22.53 19.84
N ASP A 346 -18.92 -23.56 19.76
CA ASP A 346 -20.17 -23.53 18.98
C ASP A 346 -21.08 -22.36 19.38
N GLU A 347 -21.08 -21.99 20.67
CA GLU A 347 -21.86 -20.88 21.23
C GLU A 347 -21.41 -19.50 20.70
N ASP A 348 -20.11 -19.33 20.45
CA ASP A 348 -19.57 -18.09 19.90
C ASP A 348 -19.65 -18.09 18.39
N ARG A 349 -19.44 -19.23 17.76
CA ARG A 349 -19.52 -19.43 16.31
C ARG A 349 -20.82 -18.88 15.71
N GLY A 350 -21.96 -19.09 16.38
CA GLY A 350 -23.26 -18.63 15.92
C GLY A 350 -23.50 -17.11 16.01
N LYS A 351 -22.55 -16.33 16.52
CA LYS A 351 -22.66 -14.87 16.68
C LYS A 351 -22.07 -14.08 15.50
N PHE A 352 -21.29 -14.73 14.65
CA PHE A 352 -20.47 -14.09 13.61
C PHE A 352 -20.98 -14.44 12.21
N ASP A 353 -20.95 -13.47 11.31
CA ASP A 353 -21.41 -13.60 9.93
C ASP A 353 -20.41 -14.40 9.07
N LEU A 354 -19.12 -14.25 9.38
CA LEU A 354 -18.03 -14.79 8.58
C LEU A 354 -16.98 -15.52 9.42
N LEU A 355 -16.59 -16.72 8.97
CA LEU A 355 -15.52 -17.49 9.57
C LEU A 355 -14.45 -17.82 8.52
N LEU A 356 -13.29 -17.20 8.69
CA LEU A 356 -12.07 -17.55 7.98
C LEU A 356 -11.40 -18.69 8.72
N GLY A 357 -11.00 -19.75 8.03
CA GLY A 357 -10.18 -20.80 8.62
C GLY A 357 -8.71 -20.58 8.31
N ALA A 358 -7.87 -20.62 9.33
CA ALA A 358 -6.43 -20.49 9.19
C ALA A 358 -5.69 -21.66 9.86
N ILE A 359 -4.59 -22.10 9.24
CA ILE A 359 -3.64 -23.05 9.86
C ILE A 359 -2.38 -22.26 10.21
N HIS A 360 -2.28 -21.73 11.43
CA HIS A 360 -1.11 -20.92 11.82
C HIS A 360 0.09 -21.77 12.24
N HIS A 361 -0.18 -22.99 12.70
CA HIS A 361 0.83 -23.87 13.27
C HIS A 361 0.71 -25.29 12.69
N LEU A 362 1.86 -25.91 12.46
CA LEU A 362 1.96 -27.35 12.21
C LEU A 362 2.63 -28.02 13.42
N PRO A 363 2.57 -29.35 13.56
CA PRO A 363 3.24 -30.02 14.66
C PRO A 363 4.76 -29.70 14.68
N PRO A 364 5.37 -29.42 15.85
CA PRO A 364 6.77 -29.00 15.97
C PRO A 364 7.78 -29.98 15.34
N GLU A 365 7.49 -31.28 15.39
CA GLU A 365 8.30 -32.35 14.81
C GLU A 365 8.45 -32.24 13.29
N THR A 366 7.62 -31.45 12.61
CA THR A 366 7.66 -31.24 11.16
C THR A 366 8.56 -30.08 10.71
N ILE A 367 9.12 -29.30 11.64
CA ILE A 367 9.73 -27.99 11.36
C ILE A 367 10.92 -28.03 10.38
N LYS A 368 11.62 -29.17 10.25
CA LYS A 368 12.81 -29.31 9.39
C LYS A 368 12.58 -30.13 8.12
N ASP A 369 11.39 -30.69 7.94
CA ASP A 369 11.08 -31.59 6.83
C ASP A 369 9.84 -31.10 6.09
N VAL A 370 10.06 -30.58 4.89
CA VAL A 370 9.01 -30.04 4.03
C VAL A 370 7.97 -31.11 3.65
N ASN A 371 8.37 -32.37 3.47
CA ASN A 371 7.45 -33.44 3.10
C ASN A 371 6.59 -33.84 4.29
N LEU A 372 7.19 -33.93 5.49
CA LEU A 372 6.44 -34.21 6.71
C LEU A 372 5.48 -33.06 7.05
N ALA A 373 5.93 -31.82 6.90
CA ALA A 373 5.10 -30.63 7.08
C ALA A 373 3.93 -30.59 6.08
N ALA A 374 4.19 -30.91 4.80
CA ALA A 374 3.16 -30.99 3.77
C ALA A 374 2.10 -32.05 4.10
N LYS A 375 2.54 -33.25 4.53
CA LYS A 375 1.62 -34.31 4.94
C LYS A 375 0.79 -33.91 6.16
N ALA A 376 1.41 -33.30 7.17
CA ALA A 376 0.72 -32.83 8.37
C ALA A 376 -0.30 -31.75 8.03
N PHE A 377 0.08 -30.76 7.22
CA PHE A 377 -0.80 -29.71 6.73
C PHE A 377 -2.05 -30.29 6.06
N LEU A 378 -1.88 -31.22 5.11
CA LEU A 378 -3.02 -31.82 4.40
C LEU A 378 -3.92 -32.62 5.35
N THR A 379 -3.33 -33.36 6.28
CA THR A 379 -4.08 -34.15 7.28
C THR A 379 -4.93 -33.27 8.20
N ILE A 380 -4.40 -32.11 8.61
CA ILE A 380 -5.12 -31.11 9.41
C ILE A 380 -6.24 -30.50 8.57
N LEU A 381 -5.91 -30.04 7.36
CA LEU A 381 -6.85 -29.36 6.47
C LEU A 381 -8.04 -30.25 6.08
N GLU A 382 -7.82 -31.53 5.78
CA GLU A 382 -8.88 -32.48 5.43
C GLU A 382 -9.99 -32.57 6.48
N LYS A 383 -9.66 -32.37 7.75
CA LYS A 383 -10.62 -32.35 8.85
C LYS A 383 -11.18 -30.95 9.07
N PHE A 384 -10.30 -29.95 9.06
CA PHE A 384 -10.64 -28.58 9.42
C PHE A 384 -11.53 -27.88 8.39
N ILE A 385 -11.31 -28.12 7.10
CA ILE A 385 -12.06 -27.45 6.01
C ILE A 385 -13.57 -27.76 6.06
N GLY A 386 -13.95 -28.91 6.61
CA GLY A 386 -15.33 -29.31 6.82
C GLY A 386 -16.00 -28.70 8.05
N CYS A 387 -15.28 -27.92 8.86
CA CYS A 387 -15.81 -27.28 10.06
C CYS A 387 -16.59 -26.00 9.77
N GLY A 388 -17.09 -25.81 8.54
CA GLY A 388 -17.98 -24.71 8.15
C GLY A 388 -17.32 -23.34 8.09
N ILE A 389 -16.03 -23.26 7.81
CA ILE A 389 -15.39 -22.01 7.39
C ILE A 389 -15.86 -21.64 5.98
N GLN A 390 -15.95 -20.36 5.65
CA GLN A 390 -16.34 -19.90 4.31
C GLN A 390 -15.12 -19.62 3.42
N ILE A 391 -14.01 -19.20 4.04
CA ILE A 391 -12.77 -18.81 3.36
C ILE A 391 -11.61 -19.52 4.05
N LEU A 392 -10.70 -20.11 3.27
CA LEU A 392 -9.41 -20.60 3.79
C LEU A 392 -8.39 -19.46 3.70
N ALA A 393 -8.04 -18.90 4.85
CA ALA A 393 -7.10 -17.78 4.97
C ALA A 393 -5.67 -18.23 4.69
N HIS A 394 -4.92 -17.38 3.95
CA HIS A 394 -3.51 -17.51 3.55
C HIS A 394 -3.02 -18.98 3.49
N PRO A 395 -3.56 -19.82 2.58
CA PRO A 395 -3.51 -21.28 2.71
C PRO A 395 -2.12 -21.89 2.97
N PHE A 396 -1.05 -21.27 2.45
CA PHE A 396 0.31 -21.80 2.54
C PHE A 396 1.27 -20.93 3.38
N ARG A 397 0.79 -19.87 4.05
CA ARG A 397 1.64 -18.94 4.81
C ARG A 397 2.42 -19.61 5.94
N VAL A 398 1.89 -20.70 6.50
CA VAL A 398 2.55 -21.48 7.55
C VAL A 398 3.93 -22.02 7.12
N PHE A 399 4.12 -22.36 5.84
CA PHE A 399 5.42 -22.80 5.33
C PHE A 399 6.42 -21.65 5.28
N ARG A 400 5.98 -20.49 4.78
CA ARG A 400 6.81 -19.26 4.74
C ARG A 400 7.23 -18.81 6.14
N ARG A 401 6.31 -18.82 7.13
CA ARG A 401 6.63 -18.50 8.53
C ARG A 401 7.66 -19.46 9.14
N ARG A 402 7.72 -20.71 8.66
CA ARG A 402 8.76 -21.70 9.01
C ARG A 402 10.04 -21.59 8.19
N ARG A 403 10.13 -20.64 7.25
CA ARG A 403 11.24 -20.52 6.28
C ARG A 403 11.41 -21.80 5.44
N LEU A 404 10.30 -22.50 5.18
CA LEU A 404 10.24 -23.64 4.26
C LEU A 404 9.69 -23.17 2.91
N PRO A 405 10.11 -23.77 1.80
CA PRO A 405 9.46 -23.53 0.51
C PRO A 405 8.01 -24.03 0.55
N THR A 406 7.12 -23.34 -0.15
CA THR A 406 5.73 -23.78 -0.32
C THR A 406 5.69 -25.06 -1.17
N PRO A 407 5.16 -26.19 -0.66
CA PRO A 407 5.17 -27.45 -1.41
C PRO A 407 4.09 -27.46 -2.51
N GLU A 408 4.49 -27.29 -3.77
CA GLU A 408 3.54 -27.25 -4.92
C GLU A 408 2.73 -28.52 -5.10
N ASN A 409 3.23 -29.67 -4.63
CA ASN A 409 2.52 -30.95 -4.68
C ASN A 409 1.23 -30.96 -3.84
N LEU A 410 1.04 -29.97 -2.94
CA LEU A 410 -0.20 -29.80 -2.18
C LEU A 410 -1.31 -29.16 -3.01
N PHE A 411 -0.98 -28.34 -4.01
CA PHE A 411 -1.97 -27.48 -4.70
C PHE A 411 -3.16 -28.26 -5.26
N PRO A 412 -2.99 -29.39 -5.99
CA PRO A 412 -4.13 -30.14 -6.51
C PRO A 412 -5.08 -30.62 -5.40
N ALA A 413 -4.53 -31.12 -4.30
CA ALA A 413 -5.32 -31.64 -3.19
C ALA A 413 -6.09 -30.52 -2.47
N VAL A 414 -5.43 -29.37 -2.24
CA VAL A 414 -6.07 -28.20 -1.61
C VAL A 414 -7.20 -27.66 -2.49
N VAL A 415 -6.97 -27.50 -3.80
CA VAL A 415 -8.02 -27.05 -4.74
C VAL A 415 -9.23 -28.00 -4.73
N GLN A 416 -8.98 -29.31 -4.71
CA GLN A 416 -10.07 -30.29 -4.62
C GLN A 416 -10.85 -30.18 -3.32
N LEU A 417 -10.17 -29.98 -2.18
CA LEU A 417 -10.83 -29.80 -0.89
C LEU A 417 -11.66 -28.52 -0.84
N LEU A 418 -11.11 -27.39 -1.31
CA LEU A 418 -11.83 -26.12 -1.42
C LEU A 418 -13.11 -26.27 -2.24
N LYS A 419 -13.01 -26.88 -3.43
CA LYS A 419 -14.17 -27.14 -4.30
C LYS A 419 -15.20 -28.05 -3.65
N LYS A 420 -14.76 -29.16 -3.05
CA LYS A 420 -15.64 -30.15 -2.41
C LYS A 420 -16.45 -29.53 -1.27
N HIS A 421 -15.84 -28.63 -0.50
CA HIS A 421 -16.45 -28.01 0.67
C HIS A 421 -17.05 -26.63 0.38
N ASN A 422 -16.99 -26.15 -0.87
CA ASN A 422 -17.44 -24.82 -1.29
C ASN A 422 -16.79 -23.69 -0.46
N VAL A 423 -15.49 -23.81 -0.20
CA VAL A 423 -14.68 -22.85 0.54
C VAL A 423 -13.87 -22.02 -0.45
N ALA A 424 -13.88 -20.70 -0.30
CA ALA A 424 -13.08 -19.80 -1.12
C ALA A 424 -11.60 -19.82 -0.69
N ALA A 425 -10.70 -19.58 -1.65
CA ALA A 425 -9.29 -19.36 -1.36
C ALA A 425 -9.04 -17.88 -1.07
N GLU A 426 -8.40 -17.57 0.04
CA GLU A 426 -7.98 -16.19 0.29
C GLU A 426 -6.76 -15.79 -0.56
N LEU A 427 -6.82 -14.57 -1.12
CA LEU A 427 -5.67 -13.87 -1.66
C LEU A 427 -5.35 -12.66 -0.76
N ASN A 428 -4.25 -12.75 -0.03
CA ASN A 428 -3.68 -11.63 0.73
C ASN A 428 -2.15 -11.63 0.60
N PHE A 429 -1.56 -10.48 0.89
CA PHE A 429 -0.12 -10.26 0.79
C PHE A 429 0.53 -9.85 2.13
N HIS A 430 -0.20 -9.85 3.25
CA HIS A 430 0.36 -9.56 4.58
C HIS A 430 1.23 -10.71 5.08
N THR A 431 2.55 -10.50 5.10
CA THR A 431 3.56 -11.54 5.39
C THR A 431 3.42 -12.82 4.54
N ASN A 432 2.71 -12.72 3.42
CA ASN A 432 2.31 -13.81 2.54
C ASN A 432 2.60 -13.48 1.07
N GLU A 433 2.66 -14.51 0.24
CA GLU A 433 2.76 -14.40 -1.23
C GLU A 433 1.96 -15.58 -1.82
N PRO A 434 0.72 -15.36 -2.29
CA PRO A 434 -0.07 -16.43 -2.87
C PRO A 434 0.64 -17.01 -4.11
N PRO A 435 0.86 -18.34 -4.19
CA PRO A 435 1.58 -18.92 -5.32
C PRO A 435 0.79 -18.79 -6.63
N LEU A 436 1.38 -18.21 -7.67
CA LEU A 436 0.76 -18.04 -8.99
C LEU A 436 0.13 -19.34 -9.50
N LYS A 437 0.89 -20.44 -9.47
CA LYS A 437 0.42 -21.76 -9.90
C LYS A 437 -0.79 -22.28 -9.12
N PHE A 438 -0.91 -21.95 -7.83
CA PHE A 438 -2.11 -22.29 -7.06
C PHE A 438 -3.31 -21.45 -7.50
N VAL A 439 -3.11 -20.17 -7.79
CA VAL A 439 -4.15 -19.28 -8.33
C VAL A 439 -4.64 -19.76 -9.69
N GLU A 440 -3.74 -20.12 -10.61
CA GLU A 440 -4.07 -20.72 -11.91
C GLU A 440 -4.94 -21.97 -11.75
N MET A 441 -4.54 -22.89 -10.86
CA MET A 441 -5.31 -24.10 -10.59
C MET A 441 -6.68 -23.83 -9.94
N CYS A 442 -6.80 -22.82 -9.08
CA CYS A 442 -8.08 -22.39 -8.53
C CYS A 442 -9.00 -21.83 -9.63
N LEU A 443 -8.48 -21.02 -10.55
CA LEU A 443 -9.22 -20.50 -11.71
C LEU A 443 -9.75 -21.65 -12.58
N GLU A 444 -8.87 -22.58 -12.97
CA GLU A 444 -9.26 -23.78 -13.74
C GLU A 444 -10.27 -24.66 -12.99
N GLY A 445 -10.10 -24.76 -11.66
CA GLY A 445 -10.97 -25.55 -10.78
C GLY A 445 -12.34 -24.93 -10.53
N GLY A 446 -12.53 -23.64 -10.82
CA GLY A 446 -13.71 -22.86 -10.48
C GLY A 446 -13.82 -22.56 -8.98
N VAL A 447 -12.70 -22.51 -8.26
CA VAL A 447 -12.65 -22.09 -6.85
C VAL A 447 -12.73 -20.57 -6.79
N LYS A 448 -13.61 -20.06 -5.92
CA LYS A 448 -13.76 -18.62 -5.72
C LYS A 448 -12.60 -18.05 -4.89
N PHE A 449 -12.27 -16.79 -5.11
CA PHE A 449 -11.28 -16.06 -4.33
C PHE A 449 -11.92 -15.04 -3.39
N ALA A 450 -11.44 -14.96 -2.16
CA ALA A 450 -11.72 -13.83 -1.28
C ALA A 450 -10.52 -12.88 -1.29
N PHE A 451 -10.75 -11.62 -1.61
CA PHE A 451 -9.74 -10.58 -1.46
C PHE A 451 -9.69 -10.12 0.00
N SER A 452 -8.47 -10.05 0.50
CA SER A 452 -8.20 -9.81 1.90
C SER A 452 -6.91 -9.01 2.01
N SER A 453 -6.93 -7.89 2.74
CA SER A 453 -5.69 -7.18 3.03
C SER A 453 -4.92 -7.86 4.17
N ASP A 454 -5.63 -8.55 5.07
CA ASP A 454 -5.10 -9.10 6.32
C ASP A 454 -4.44 -7.97 7.15
N ALA A 455 -5.16 -6.84 7.22
CA ALA A 455 -4.65 -5.59 7.75
C ALA A 455 -4.44 -5.65 9.26
N HIS A 456 -3.21 -5.32 9.66
CA HIS A 456 -2.79 -5.07 11.04
C HIS A 456 -2.33 -3.63 11.24
N ASN A 457 -2.16 -2.90 10.14
CA ASN A 457 -1.94 -1.48 10.09
C ASN A 457 -2.97 -0.82 9.15
N LEU A 458 -3.46 0.37 9.50
CA LEU A 458 -4.44 1.12 8.70
C LEU A 458 -4.01 1.34 7.24
N TYR A 459 -2.71 1.44 6.95
CA TYR A 459 -2.25 1.57 5.56
C TYR A 459 -2.54 0.32 4.72
N GLU A 460 -2.84 -0.84 5.31
CA GLU A 460 -3.07 -2.09 4.58
C GLU A 460 -4.54 -2.25 4.13
N VAL A 461 -5.49 -1.60 4.80
CA VAL A 461 -6.95 -1.76 4.57
C VAL A 461 -7.35 -1.62 3.10
N GLY A 462 -7.78 -2.69 2.44
CA GLY A 462 -8.15 -2.65 1.02
C GLY A 462 -7.00 -2.47 0.03
N GLU A 463 -5.75 -2.71 0.42
CA GLU A 463 -4.60 -2.67 -0.49
C GLU A 463 -4.60 -3.90 -1.43
N PHE A 464 -5.39 -3.83 -2.51
CA PHE A 464 -5.55 -4.90 -3.50
C PHE A 464 -4.76 -4.71 -4.79
N TYR A 465 -3.86 -3.71 -4.86
CA TYR A 465 -2.91 -3.61 -5.97
C TYR A 465 -2.19 -4.93 -6.27
N PRO A 466 -1.62 -5.65 -5.28
CA PRO A 466 -0.98 -6.93 -5.57
C PRO A 466 -1.94 -8.04 -5.97
N ASN A 467 -3.18 -8.03 -5.48
CA ASN A 467 -4.19 -9.02 -5.84
C ASN A 467 -4.56 -8.91 -7.32
N LEU A 468 -4.86 -7.70 -7.78
CA LEU A 468 -5.21 -7.43 -9.18
C LEU A 468 -4.04 -7.79 -10.11
N ARG A 469 -2.81 -7.45 -9.71
CA ARG A 469 -1.61 -7.82 -10.45
C ARG A 469 -1.39 -9.33 -10.53
N LEU A 470 -1.62 -10.07 -9.45
CA LEU A 470 -1.47 -11.52 -9.46
C LEU A 470 -2.48 -12.19 -10.41
N LEU A 471 -3.71 -11.66 -10.49
CA LEU A 471 -4.71 -12.16 -11.44
C LEU A 471 -4.33 -11.85 -12.90
N ASP A 472 -3.78 -10.66 -13.16
CA ASP A 472 -3.23 -10.30 -14.48
C ASP A 472 -2.04 -11.21 -14.85
N GLU A 473 -1.13 -11.47 -13.91
CA GLU A 473 -0.01 -12.40 -14.09
C GLU A 473 -0.48 -13.85 -14.33
N ALA A 474 -1.63 -14.24 -13.76
CA ALA A 474 -2.30 -15.51 -14.05
C ALA A 474 -3.07 -15.51 -15.39
N GLY A 475 -3.05 -14.41 -16.14
CA GLY A 475 -3.70 -14.27 -17.43
C GLY A 475 -5.23 -14.15 -17.36
N TYR A 476 -5.80 -13.81 -16.20
CA TYR A 476 -7.25 -13.65 -16.05
C TYR A 476 -7.71 -12.31 -16.64
N THR A 477 -8.54 -12.36 -17.67
CA THR A 477 -9.11 -11.18 -18.36
C THR A 477 -10.64 -11.14 -18.29
N GLY A 478 -11.25 -12.04 -17.53
CA GLY A 478 -12.71 -12.12 -17.36
C GLY A 478 -13.25 -11.10 -16.36
N ASN A 479 -14.55 -11.16 -16.09
CA ASN A 479 -15.18 -10.34 -15.08
C ASN A 479 -14.80 -10.83 -13.67
N LEU A 480 -14.25 -9.97 -12.81
CA LEU A 480 -13.85 -10.38 -11.46
C LEU A 480 -15.01 -10.92 -10.62
N HIS A 481 -16.25 -10.45 -10.83
CA HIS A 481 -17.43 -10.97 -10.13
C HIS A 481 -17.67 -12.47 -10.37
N ASP A 482 -17.17 -13.03 -11.49
CA ASP A 482 -17.29 -14.44 -11.80
C ASP A 482 -16.33 -15.33 -11.01
N ILE A 483 -15.30 -14.76 -10.38
CA ILE A 483 -14.29 -15.52 -9.63
C ILE A 483 -14.17 -15.07 -8.18
N LEU A 484 -14.68 -13.90 -7.80
CA LEU A 484 -14.67 -13.44 -6.42
C LEU A 484 -15.80 -14.10 -5.61
N TYR A 485 -15.51 -14.35 -4.33
CA TYR A 485 -16.49 -14.80 -3.35
C TYR A 485 -17.47 -13.65 -3.08
N PRO A 486 -18.78 -13.85 -3.28
CA PRO A 486 -19.75 -12.77 -3.17
C PRO A 486 -20.05 -12.49 -1.69
N PHE A 487 -20.07 -11.21 -1.34
CA PHE A 487 -20.40 -10.74 0.01
C PHE A 487 -21.83 -11.11 0.43
N SER A 488 -22.77 -11.11 -0.51
CA SER A 488 -24.19 -11.44 -0.30
C SER A 488 -24.47 -12.90 0.10
N ASN A 489 -23.46 -13.76 0.08
CA ASN A 489 -23.59 -15.16 0.51
C ASN A 489 -23.45 -15.34 2.03
N LEU A 490 -23.23 -14.26 2.77
CA LEU A 490 -22.96 -14.25 4.21
C LEU A 490 -24.15 -13.74 5.01
#